data_AF-A0A0G1MHE7-F1
#
_entry.id   AF-A0A0G1MHE7-F1
#
_cell.length_a   1.000
_cell.length_b   1.000
_cell.length_c   1.000
_cell.angle_alpha   90.00
_cell.angle_beta   90.00
_cell.angle_gamma   90.00
#
_symmetry.space_group_name_H-M   'P 1'
#
loop_
_entity.id
_entity.type
_entity.pdbx_description
1 polymer ?
#
loop_
_entity_poly.entity_id
_entity_poly.type
_entity_poly.pdbx_seq_one_letter_code
_entity_poly.pdbx_strand_id
1 'polypeptide(L)'
;MPEFNRIEVPTPEKHEALLKREMLKQIMLPGAKAVMEKLRAAGREVSFVEAFEKINKILFVFQKLLEEKIGAAEAAKVMNGWREQINKAFGAGGRGWLPRVEKVFADLNEGQKSLTEGIIRREEEKAGSIKFGLISARKELEKFGIDPEDETLELHLEEFFKRGEQTGVRQAALKDLGRVAEIIIDQFPHVKAVTGFSWFFDHPLTKELGFQIVDVEDDSTGYGGSTWMQFIDRHGQINQKRVNQFLATGEFPMKAKLGFIPVVDFLKRYLPAERRGSVTLQETRHGRQEIEKQFRDFSLDIKERWDSLFAEDLSAVFGENKIANDLLEKFGLKEQFFNILLEAKRSGKTLEDVKKLKGAQEFNSKLQKAIKIDPDRSRVVEI
;
A
#
# COMPACT_ATOMS: atom_id res chain seq x y z
N MET A 1 9.56 1.17 -35.68
CA MET A 1 9.68 0.89 -34.23
C MET A 1 9.73 -0.62 -34.05
N PRO A 2 10.42 -1.17 -33.04
CA PRO A 2 10.44 -2.62 -32.82
C PRO A 2 9.02 -3.12 -32.52
N GLU A 3 8.65 -4.24 -33.17
CA GLU A 3 7.44 -4.98 -32.84
C GLU A 3 7.68 -5.87 -31.63
N PHE A 4 6.73 -5.92 -30.70
CA PHE A 4 6.80 -6.82 -29.56
C PHE A 4 6.46 -8.25 -30.00
N ASN A 5 7.44 -9.15 -29.84
CA ASN A 5 7.18 -10.58 -29.97
C ASN A 5 6.23 -11.02 -28.85
N ARG A 6 5.28 -11.89 -29.22
CA ARG A 6 4.40 -12.54 -28.26
C ARG A 6 5.25 -13.35 -27.27
N ILE A 7 4.94 -13.21 -25.98
CA ILE A 7 5.54 -13.99 -24.92
C ILE A 7 4.70 -15.25 -24.73
N GLU A 8 5.30 -16.41 -25.00
CA GLU A 8 4.71 -17.73 -24.80
C GLU A 8 5.61 -18.54 -23.87
N VAL A 9 5.20 -18.67 -22.60
CA VAL A 9 5.93 -19.42 -21.57
C VAL A 9 4.97 -20.24 -20.72
N PRO A 10 5.42 -21.36 -20.11
CA PRO A 10 4.50 -22.37 -19.60
C PRO A 10 3.79 -22.01 -18.29
N THR A 11 4.21 -20.95 -17.57
CA THR A 11 3.56 -20.56 -16.30
C THR A 11 3.35 -19.05 -16.21
N PRO A 12 2.30 -18.58 -15.50
CA PRO A 12 2.05 -17.16 -15.27
C PRO A 12 3.23 -16.42 -14.61
N GLU A 13 3.97 -17.08 -13.73
CA GLU A 13 5.12 -16.49 -13.02
C GLU A 13 6.29 -16.26 -13.97
N LYS A 14 6.58 -17.23 -14.84
CA LYS A 14 7.58 -17.07 -15.90
C LYS A 14 7.16 -15.99 -16.89
N HIS A 15 5.86 -15.93 -17.19
CA HIS A 15 5.28 -14.92 -18.07
C HIS A 15 5.48 -13.52 -17.50
N GLU A 16 5.11 -13.33 -16.25
CA GLU A 16 5.27 -12.06 -15.54
C GLU A 16 6.74 -11.65 -15.42
N ALA A 17 7.63 -12.59 -15.10
CA ALA A 17 9.07 -12.30 -14.98
C ALA A 17 9.66 -11.81 -16.31
N LEU A 18 9.33 -12.50 -17.41
CA LEU A 18 9.77 -12.10 -18.75
C LEU A 18 9.13 -10.79 -19.17
N LEU A 19 7.83 -10.60 -18.91
CA LEU A 19 7.12 -9.36 -19.20
C LEU A 19 7.76 -8.17 -18.48
N LYS A 20 8.04 -8.28 -17.17
CA LYS A 20 8.74 -7.24 -16.40
C LYS A 20 10.11 -6.89 -16.99
N ARG A 21 10.87 -7.91 -17.43
CA ARG A 21 12.17 -7.70 -18.10
C ARG A 21 12.01 -6.94 -19.41
N GLU A 22 11.09 -7.37 -20.27
CA GLU A 22 10.87 -6.74 -21.56
C GLU A 22 10.28 -5.32 -21.42
N MET A 23 9.43 -5.08 -20.42
CA MET A 23 8.93 -3.74 -20.10
C MET A 23 10.06 -2.80 -19.66
N LEU A 24 10.97 -3.23 -18.78
CA LEU A 24 12.14 -2.44 -18.39
C LEU A 24 12.95 -2.04 -19.63
N LYS A 25 13.34 -3.04 -20.43
CA LYS A 25 14.19 -2.89 -21.60
C LYS A 25 13.57 -2.04 -22.71
N GLN A 26 12.32 -2.33 -23.06
CA GLN A 26 11.72 -1.81 -24.28
C GLN A 26 10.79 -0.61 -24.03
N ILE A 27 10.38 -0.37 -22.79
CA ILE A 27 9.41 0.68 -22.44
C ILE A 27 10.01 1.66 -21.43
N MET A 28 10.45 1.19 -20.26
CA MET A 28 10.85 2.07 -19.16
C MET A 28 12.14 2.84 -19.48
N LEU A 29 13.20 2.14 -19.94
CA LEU A 29 14.47 2.78 -20.25
C LEU A 29 14.38 3.70 -21.48
N PRO A 30 13.76 3.29 -22.61
CA PRO A 30 13.53 4.21 -23.73
C PRO A 30 12.58 5.35 -23.37
N GLY A 31 11.58 5.10 -22.52
CA GLY A 31 10.66 6.12 -22.00
C GLY A 31 11.37 7.19 -21.17
N ALA A 32 12.29 6.78 -20.28
CA ALA A 32 13.11 7.73 -19.52
C ALA A 32 13.94 8.62 -20.44
N LYS A 33 14.51 8.05 -21.51
CA LYS A 33 15.20 8.82 -22.54
C LYS A 33 14.25 9.83 -23.23
N ALA A 34 13.06 9.41 -23.64
CA ALA A 34 12.08 10.29 -24.28
C ALA A 34 11.64 11.44 -23.36
N VAL A 35 11.39 11.15 -22.07
CA VAL A 35 11.08 12.16 -21.05
C VAL A 35 12.24 13.13 -20.85
N MET A 36 13.47 12.62 -20.76
CA MET A 36 14.67 13.44 -20.64
C MET A 36 14.83 14.39 -21.84
N GLU A 37 14.67 13.88 -23.06
CA GLU A 37 14.75 14.65 -24.30
C GLU A 37 13.67 15.74 -24.36
N LYS A 38 12.44 15.42 -23.98
CA LYS A 38 11.34 16.39 -23.88
C LYS A 38 11.61 17.50 -22.88
N LEU A 39 12.09 17.16 -21.69
CA LEU A 39 12.42 18.14 -20.65
C LEU A 39 13.58 19.06 -21.09
N ARG A 40 14.60 18.50 -21.76
CA ARG A 40 15.69 19.28 -22.33
C ARG A 40 15.22 20.20 -23.45
N ALA A 41 14.32 19.75 -24.32
CA ALA A 41 13.70 20.59 -25.34
C ALA A 41 12.90 21.76 -24.73
N ALA A 42 12.37 21.58 -23.53
CA ALA A 42 11.71 22.64 -22.73
C ALA A 42 12.70 23.50 -21.90
N GLY A 43 14.01 23.40 -22.15
CA GLY A 43 15.02 24.20 -21.46
C GLY A 43 15.38 23.74 -20.05
N ARG A 44 14.95 22.55 -19.63
CA ARG A 44 15.29 21.99 -18.32
C ARG A 44 16.52 21.10 -18.41
N GLU A 45 17.53 21.39 -17.60
CA GLU A 45 18.64 20.47 -17.38
C GLU A 45 18.16 19.30 -16.52
N VAL A 46 18.25 18.09 -17.06
CA VAL A 46 17.84 16.86 -16.38
C VAL A 46 18.73 15.71 -16.83
N SER A 47 19.14 14.88 -15.88
CA SER A 47 19.89 13.65 -16.09
C SER A 47 18.97 12.49 -16.47
N PHE A 48 19.55 11.39 -16.95
CA PHE A 48 18.76 10.21 -17.32
C PHE A 48 18.07 9.60 -16.10
N VAL A 49 18.78 9.50 -14.97
CA VAL A 49 18.21 8.91 -13.75
C VAL A 49 17.07 9.75 -13.17
N GLU A 50 17.16 11.08 -13.21
CA GLU A 50 16.06 11.96 -12.78
C GLU A 50 14.82 11.80 -13.67
N ALA A 51 15.02 11.66 -15.00
CA ALA A 51 13.93 11.37 -15.92
C ALA A 51 13.33 9.98 -15.69
N PHE A 52 14.15 9.00 -15.31
CA PHE A 52 13.70 7.65 -14.94
C PHE A 52 12.91 7.67 -13.62
N GLU A 53 13.38 8.36 -12.59
CA GLU A 53 12.69 8.52 -11.30
C GLU A 53 11.33 9.23 -11.44
N LYS A 54 11.20 10.11 -12.45
CA LYS A 54 9.92 10.73 -12.81
C LYS A 54 8.87 9.77 -13.33
N ILE A 55 9.25 8.58 -13.82
CA ILE A 55 8.31 7.60 -14.39
C ILE A 55 8.33 6.26 -13.64
N ASN A 56 9.27 6.06 -12.72
CA ASN A 56 9.45 4.82 -11.98
C ASN A 56 9.94 5.06 -10.54
N LYS A 57 9.27 4.47 -9.55
CA LYS A 57 9.62 4.58 -8.12
C LYS A 57 10.59 3.51 -7.60
N ILE A 58 11.14 2.63 -8.44
CA ILE A 58 11.99 1.54 -7.96
C ILE A 58 13.19 2.02 -7.11
N LEU A 59 13.84 3.12 -7.51
CA LEU A 59 14.96 3.71 -6.76
C LEU A 59 14.50 4.30 -5.42
N PHE A 60 13.32 4.92 -5.38
CA PHE A 60 12.74 5.43 -4.14
C PHE A 60 12.41 4.29 -3.16
N VAL A 61 11.77 3.22 -3.64
CA VAL A 61 11.46 2.04 -2.81
C VAL A 61 12.73 1.41 -2.27
N PHE A 62 13.74 1.24 -3.12
CA PHE A 62 15.03 0.68 -2.71
C PHE A 62 15.75 1.58 -1.69
N GLN A 63 15.70 2.90 -1.87
CA GLN A 63 16.20 3.85 -0.89
C GLN A 63 15.51 3.68 0.47
N LYS A 64 14.18 3.59 0.52
CA LYS A 64 13.45 3.38 1.78
C LYS A 64 13.86 2.10 2.51
N LEU A 65 14.02 1.00 1.76
CA LEU A 65 14.50 -0.25 2.34
C LEU A 65 15.92 -0.13 2.89
N LEU A 66 16.81 0.63 2.23
CA LEU A 66 18.15 0.91 2.74
C LEU A 66 18.10 1.80 3.98
N GLU A 67 17.28 2.85 3.99
CA GLU A 67 17.12 3.75 5.13
C GLU A 67 16.74 2.99 6.40
N GLU A 68 15.86 1.98 6.28
CA GLU A 68 15.45 1.11 7.38
C GLU A 68 16.58 0.20 7.88
N LYS A 69 17.48 -0.26 7.00
CA LYS A 69 18.55 -1.21 7.37
C LYS A 69 19.84 -0.56 7.85
N ILE A 70 20.26 0.52 7.20
CA ILE A 70 21.59 1.12 7.39
C ILE A 70 21.54 2.62 7.73
N GLY A 71 20.34 3.17 7.91
CA GLY A 71 20.13 4.58 8.23
C GLY A 71 20.19 5.50 7.02
N ALA A 72 19.62 6.70 7.16
CA ALA A 72 19.38 7.60 6.03
C ALA A 72 20.65 8.13 5.34
N ALA A 73 21.69 8.45 6.11
CA ALA A 73 22.93 8.99 5.56
C ALA A 73 23.68 7.97 4.68
N GLU A 74 23.84 6.73 5.16
CA GLU A 74 24.52 5.68 4.40
C GLU A 74 23.67 5.21 3.21
N ALA A 75 22.34 5.11 3.39
CA ALA A 75 21.42 4.84 2.30
C ALA A 75 21.55 5.87 1.17
N ALA A 76 21.61 7.17 1.50
CA ALA A 76 21.78 8.23 0.52
C ALA A 76 23.10 8.09 -0.26
N LYS A 77 24.20 7.76 0.41
CA LYS A 77 25.51 7.53 -0.23
C LYS A 77 25.48 6.34 -1.20
N VAL A 78 24.89 5.21 -0.78
CA VAL A 78 24.70 4.03 -1.64
C VAL A 78 23.86 4.39 -2.86
N MET A 79 22.73 5.09 -2.65
CA MET A 79 21.83 5.48 -3.73
C MET A 79 22.48 6.47 -4.71
N ASN A 80 23.29 7.41 -4.24
CA ASN A 80 24.03 8.32 -5.11
C ASN A 80 25.04 7.57 -5.99
N GLY A 81 25.74 6.58 -5.43
CA GLY A 81 26.61 5.70 -6.22
C GLY A 81 25.87 4.95 -7.32
N TRP A 82 24.63 4.50 -7.07
CA TRP A 82 23.79 3.90 -8.11
C TRP A 82 23.34 4.92 -9.18
N ARG A 83 22.90 6.11 -8.77
CA ARG A 83 22.49 7.18 -9.69
C ARG A 83 23.63 7.59 -10.63
N GLU A 84 24.83 7.73 -10.10
CA GLU A 84 26.04 8.02 -10.89
C GLU A 84 26.36 6.90 -11.89
N GLN A 85 26.29 5.63 -11.47
CA GLN A 85 26.53 4.49 -12.35
C GLN A 85 25.52 4.43 -13.51
N ILE A 86 24.24 4.68 -13.23
CA ILE A 86 23.18 4.75 -14.25
C ILE A 86 23.49 5.86 -15.26
N ASN A 87 23.77 7.08 -14.78
CA ASN A 87 24.07 8.22 -15.64
C ASN A 87 25.36 8.00 -16.45
N LYS A 88 26.40 7.39 -15.87
CA LYS A 88 27.63 7.03 -16.57
C LYS A 88 27.39 5.98 -17.65
N ALA A 89 26.61 4.93 -17.34
CA ALA A 89 26.25 3.89 -18.30
C ALA A 89 25.48 4.45 -19.50
N PHE A 90 24.59 5.41 -19.26
CA PHE A 90 23.86 6.15 -20.29
C PHE A 90 24.78 7.10 -21.10
N GLY A 91 25.58 7.91 -20.41
CA GLY A 91 26.42 8.96 -21.00
C GLY A 91 27.61 8.46 -21.82
N ALA A 92 28.00 7.19 -21.65
CA ALA A 92 29.06 6.56 -22.43
C ALA A 92 28.74 6.36 -23.94
N GLY A 93 27.57 6.84 -24.40
CA GLY A 93 27.28 7.18 -25.80
C GLY A 93 26.99 6.01 -26.75
N GLY A 94 26.33 6.33 -27.87
CA GLY A 94 26.10 5.43 -29.00
C GLY A 94 24.95 4.43 -28.82
N ARG A 95 24.90 3.39 -29.67
CA ARG A 95 23.86 2.34 -29.65
C ARG A 95 23.99 1.36 -28.47
N GLY A 96 25.07 1.43 -27.69
CA GLY A 96 25.42 0.46 -26.64
C GLY A 96 25.00 0.83 -25.21
N TRP A 97 24.28 1.94 -25.01
CA TRP A 97 23.90 2.39 -23.67
C TRP A 97 22.90 1.44 -22.99
N LEU A 98 21.94 0.90 -23.74
CA LEU A 98 20.82 0.14 -23.19
C LEU A 98 21.28 -1.13 -22.45
N PRO A 99 22.13 -2.01 -23.02
CA PRO A 99 22.64 -3.17 -22.29
C PRO A 99 23.45 -2.80 -21.03
N ARG A 100 24.13 -1.65 -21.02
CA ARG A 100 24.91 -1.19 -19.86
C ARG A 100 23.99 -0.75 -18.73
N VAL A 101 22.95 0.03 -19.04
CA VAL A 101 21.96 0.47 -18.05
C VAL A 101 21.14 -0.73 -17.54
N GLU A 102 20.76 -1.65 -18.42
CA GLU A 102 20.10 -2.92 -18.02
C GLU A 102 20.91 -3.69 -16.98
N LYS A 103 22.22 -3.80 -17.18
CA LYS A 103 23.12 -4.47 -16.22
C LYS A 103 23.07 -3.79 -14.85
N VAL A 104 23.17 -2.46 -14.80
CA VAL A 104 23.10 -1.70 -13.54
C VAL A 104 21.76 -1.95 -12.81
N PHE A 105 20.64 -2.01 -13.54
CA PHE A 105 19.34 -2.34 -12.94
C PHE A 105 19.21 -3.81 -12.52
N ALA A 106 19.87 -4.74 -13.20
CA ALA A 106 19.93 -6.14 -12.78
C ALA A 106 20.65 -6.27 -11.43
N ASP A 107 21.81 -5.62 -11.28
CA ASP A 107 22.59 -5.59 -10.05
C ASP A 107 21.79 -4.92 -8.90
N LEU A 108 21.05 -3.84 -9.21
CA LEU A 108 20.15 -3.19 -8.25
C LEU A 108 19.01 -4.10 -7.79
N ASN A 109 18.39 -4.85 -8.70
CA ASN A 109 17.34 -5.81 -8.36
C ASN A 109 17.87 -6.95 -7.48
N GLU A 110 19.10 -7.40 -7.69
CA GLU A 110 19.76 -8.40 -6.84
C GLU A 110 20.02 -7.85 -5.43
N GLY A 111 20.53 -6.62 -5.34
CA GLY A 111 20.67 -5.91 -4.06
C GLY A 111 19.33 -5.72 -3.34
N GLN A 112 18.25 -5.43 -4.06
CA GLN A 112 16.92 -5.33 -3.46
C GLN A 112 16.45 -6.68 -2.91
N LYS A 113 16.65 -7.77 -3.65
CA LYS A 113 16.25 -9.11 -3.21
C LYS A 113 16.90 -9.48 -1.87
N SER A 114 18.21 -9.31 -1.75
CA SER A 114 18.94 -9.60 -0.50
C SER A 114 18.50 -8.72 0.68
N LEU A 115 18.08 -7.48 0.42
CA LEU A 115 17.48 -6.64 1.46
C LEU A 115 16.07 -7.11 1.86
N THR A 116 15.29 -7.65 0.93
CA THR A 116 13.93 -8.12 1.21
C THR A 116 13.85 -9.56 1.72
N GLU A 117 14.94 -10.32 1.64
CA GLU A 117 15.03 -11.65 2.24
C GLU A 117 14.80 -11.58 3.75
N GLY A 118 13.84 -12.38 4.24
CA GLY A 118 13.44 -12.40 5.65
C GLY A 118 12.42 -11.34 6.07
N ILE A 119 12.03 -10.40 5.20
CA ILE A 119 10.89 -9.52 5.49
C ILE A 119 9.61 -10.35 5.38
N ILE A 120 9.00 -10.66 6.52
CA ILE A 120 7.67 -11.28 6.58
C ILE A 120 6.69 -10.28 5.97
N ARG A 121 6.32 -10.50 4.70
CA ARG A 121 5.18 -9.79 4.10
C ARG A 121 3.94 -10.22 4.88
N ARG A 122 3.23 -9.26 5.48
CA ARG A 122 1.88 -9.54 5.99
C ARG A 122 1.09 -10.16 4.84
N GLU A 123 0.43 -11.29 5.08
CA GLU A 123 -0.50 -11.83 4.11
C GLU A 123 -1.60 -10.78 3.90
N GLU A 124 -1.68 -10.25 2.68
CA GLU A 124 -2.77 -9.36 2.28
C GLU A 124 -4.03 -10.20 2.21
N GLU A 125 -5.10 -9.72 2.84
CA GLU A 125 -6.41 -10.39 2.77
C GLU A 125 -6.93 -10.36 1.32
N LYS A 126 -7.70 -11.40 0.96
CA LYS A 126 -8.21 -11.57 -0.40
C LYS A 126 -9.69 -11.91 -0.44
N ALA A 127 -10.39 -11.28 -1.38
CA ALA A 127 -11.74 -11.59 -1.80
C ALA A 127 -11.68 -12.06 -3.27
N GLY A 128 -11.49 -13.36 -3.47
CA GLY A 128 -11.18 -13.91 -4.78
C GLY A 128 -9.88 -13.32 -5.33
N SER A 129 -9.99 -12.46 -6.34
CA SER A 129 -8.87 -11.84 -7.02
C SER A 129 -8.55 -10.40 -6.61
N ILE A 130 -9.34 -9.87 -5.68
CA ILE A 130 -9.14 -8.55 -5.08
C ILE A 130 -8.38 -8.76 -3.79
N LYS A 131 -7.17 -8.22 -3.73
CA LYS A 131 -6.45 -8.02 -2.48
C LYS A 131 -6.98 -6.75 -1.83
N PHE A 132 -7.05 -6.71 -0.52
CA PHE A 132 -7.49 -5.52 0.19
C PHE A 132 -6.78 -5.33 1.52
N GLY A 133 -6.84 -4.10 2.03
CA GLY A 133 -6.34 -3.75 3.35
C GLY A 133 -7.00 -2.50 3.89
N LEU A 134 -7.06 -2.40 5.22
CA LEU A 134 -7.47 -1.17 5.89
C LEU A 134 -6.34 -0.15 5.83
N ILE A 135 -6.67 1.07 5.40
CA ILE A 135 -5.78 2.23 5.45
C ILE A 135 -6.53 3.43 6.01
N SER A 136 -5.80 4.38 6.60
CA SER A 136 -6.35 5.70 6.91
C SER A 136 -6.84 6.38 5.63
N ALA A 137 -7.95 7.11 5.73
CA ALA A 137 -8.50 7.84 4.61
C ALA A 137 -7.49 8.89 4.11
N ARG A 138 -7.50 9.11 2.80
CA ARG A 138 -6.70 10.15 2.18
C ARG A 138 -7.35 11.51 2.40
N LYS A 139 -6.54 12.54 2.63
CA LYS A 139 -6.99 13.92 2.90
C LYS A 139 -7.94 14.45 1.82
N GLU A 140 -7.71 14.06 0.57
CA GLU A 140 -8.53 14.48 -0.57
C GLU A 140 -10.01 14.03 -0.45
N LEU A 141 -10.30 13.09 0.45
CA LEU A 141 -11.66 12.61 0.73
C LEU A 141 -12.43 13.46 1.75
N GLU A 142 -11.78 14.40 2.46
CA GLU A 142 -12.42 15.29 3.44
C GLU A 142 -13.61 16.04 2.86
N LYS A 143 -13.48 16.52 1.61
CA LYS A 143 -14.55 17.22 0.88
C LYS A 143 -15.80 16.38 0.61
N PHE A 144 -15.72 15.06 0.82
CA PHE A 144 -16.84 14.12 0.73
C PHE A 144 -17.31 13.63 2.11
N GLY A 145 -16.87 14.27 3.19
CA GLY A 145 -17.27 13.94 4.56
C GLY A 145 -16.57 12.70 5.12
N ILE A 146 -15.37 12.37 4.62
CA ILE A 146 -14.54 11.28 5.12
C ILE A 146 -13.26 11.90 5.69
N ASP A 147 -13.10 11.84 7.01
CA ASP A 147 -11.99 12.45 7.74
C ASP A 147 -10.70 11.61 7.57
N PRO A 148 -9.47 12.17 7.55
CA PRO A 148 -8.24 11.38 7.50
C PRO A 148 -8.06 10.38 8.65
N GLU A 149 -8.74 10.59 9.79
CA GLU A 149 -8.80 9.64 10.90
C GLU A 149 -9.69 8.42 10.61
N ASP A 150 -10.61 8.52 9.64
CA ASP A 150 -11.46 7.41 9.22
C ASP A 150 -10.65 6.31 8.52
N GLU A 151 -11.18 5.08 8.59
CA GLU A 151 -10.61 3.95 7.85
C GLU A 151 -11.35 3.72 6.52
N THR A 152 -10.56 3.41 5.49
CA THR A 152 -11.04 2.99 4.17
C THR A 152 -10.49 1.61 3.83
N LEU A 153 -11.23 0.88 3.01
CA LEU A 153 -10.79 -0.41 2.49
C LEU A 153 -10.16 -0.20 1.11
N GLU A 154 -8.83 -0.24 1.03
CA GLU A 154 -8.11 -0.06 -0.24
C GLU A 154 -8.08 -1.37 -1.03
N LEU A 155 -8.51 -1.33 -2.29
CA LEU A 155 -8.54 -2.49 -3.17
C LEU A 155 -7.35 -2.52 -4.13
N HIS A 156 -6.76 -3.70 -4.29
CA HIS A 156 -5.69 -4.02 -5.22
C HIS A 156 -6.13 -5.17 -6.12
N LEU A 157 -6.31 -4.89 -7.41
CA LEU A 157 -6.73 -5.88 -8.40
C LEU A 157 -5.52 -6.68 -8.91
N GLU A 158 -5.55 -8.01 -8.77
CA GLU A 158 -4.54 -8.87 -9.39
C GLU A 158 -4.67 -8.89 -10.92
N GLU A 159 -3.54 -9.06 -11.63
CA GLU A 159 -3.51 -9.04 -13.09
C GLU A 159 -4.35 -10.16 -13.70
N PHE A 160 -5.23 -9.82 -14.65
CA PHE A 160 -6.18 -10.78 -15.24
C PHE A 160 -5.51 -11.97 -15.94
N PHE A 161 -4.33 -11.78 -16.55
CA PHE A 161 -3.63 -12.88 -17.24
C PHE A 161 -3.19 -14.00 -16.27
N LYS A 162 -3.10 -13.72 -14.96
CA LYS A 162 -2.82 -14.74 -13.93
C LYS A 162 -4.01 -15.63 -13.62
N ARG A 163 -5.21 -15.29 -14.13
CA ARG A 163 -6.48 -15.94 -13.76
C ARG A 163 -6.92 -17.04 -14.74
N GLY A 164 -6.11 -17.37 -15.75
CA GLY A 164 -6.44 -18.33 -16.80
C GLY A 164 -7.52 -17.82 -17.78
N GLU A 165 -7.90 -18.65 -18.75
CA GLU A 165 -8.99 -18.36 -19.71
C GLU A 165 -10.35 -18.39 -19.00
N GLN A 166 -10.71 -17.31 -18.32
CA GLN A 166 -12.08 -17.10 -17.86
C GLN A 166 -12.82 -16.18 -18.82
N THR A 167 -13.69 -16.75 -19.64
CA THR A 167 -14.80 -16.03 -20.25
C THR A 167 -15.64 -15.39 -19.12
N GLY A 168 -15.78 -14.06 -19.12
CA GLY A 168 -16.58 -13.35 -18.12
C GLY A 168 -15.81 -12.57 -17.06
N VAL A 169 -14.68 -11.96 -17.43
CA VAL A 169 -13.83 -11.12 -16.54
C VAL A 169 -14.65 -10.09 -15.74
N ARG A 170 -15.65 -9.46 -16.36
CA ARG A 170 -16.52 -8.50 -15.69
C ARG A 170 -17.35 -9.17 -14.59
N GLN A 171 -17.98 -10.31 -14.88
CA GLN A 171 -18.80 -11.06 -13.93
C GLN A 171 -17.96 -11.55 -12.75
N ALA A 172 -16.74 -12.04 -13.01
CA ALA A 172 -15.81 -12.44 -11.97
C ALA A 172 -15.44 -11.24 -11.06
N ALA A 173 -15.12 -10.09 -11.65
CA ALA A 173 -14.82 -8.87 -10.88
C ALA A 173 -16.02 -8.41 -10.03
N LEU A 174 -17.24 -8.43 -10.59
CA LEU A 174 -18.45 -8.07 -9.85
C LEU A 174 -18.73 -9.04 -8.69
N LYS A 175 -18.51 -10.34 -8.90
CA LYS A 175 -18.63 -11.35 -7.84
C LYS A 175 -17.61 -11.12 -6.72
N ASP A 176 -16.37 -10.80 -7.06
CA ASP A 176 -15.33 -10.50 -6.07
C ASP A 176 -15.62 -9.21 -5.30
N LEU A 177 -16.18 -8.17 -5.96
CA LEU A 177 -16.66 -6.97 -5.27
C LEU A 177 -17.84 -7.26 -4.32
N GLY A 178 -18.73 -8.19 -4.69
CA GLY A 178 -19.80 -8.66 -3.78
C GLY A 178 -19.25 -9.33 -2.52
N ARG A 179 -18.20 -10.14 -2.64
CA ARG A 179 -17.50 -10.72 -1.49
C ARG A 179 -16.85 -9.66 -0.61
N VAL A 180 -16.28 -8.62 -1.21
CA VAL A 180 -15.75 -7.47 -0.46
C VAL A 180 -16.88 -6.79 0.34
N ALA A 181 -18.07 -6.64 -0.24
CA ALA A 181 -19.23 -6.06 0.47
C ALA A 181 -19.64 -6.90 1.69
N GLU A 182 -19.64 -8.23 1.57
CA GLU A 182 -19.88 -9.14 2.71
C GLU A 182 -18.81 -9.00 3.79
N ILE A 183 -17.54 -8.92 3.40
CA ILE A 183 -16.42 -8.74 4.34
C ILE A 183 -16.54 -7.42 5.10
N ILE A 184 -16.97 -6.34 4.44
CA ILE A 184 -17.19 -5.05 5.10
C ILE A 184 -18.23 -5.19 6.22
N ILE A 185 -19.39 -5.81 5.95
CA ILE A 185 -20.44 -5.92 6.97
C ILE A 185 -20.03 -6.87 8.12
N ASP A 186 -19.30 -7.94 7.80
CA ASP A 186 -18.97 -8.98 8.77
C ASP A 186 -17.72 -8.63 9.61
N GLN A 187 -16.77 -7.90 9.04
CA GLN A 187 -15.43 -7.72 9.63
C GLN A 187 -15.03 -6.25 9.79
N PHE A 188 -15.45 -5.38 8.86
CA PHE A 188 -15.04 -3.97 8.84
C PHE A 188 -16.21 -2.99 8.77
N PRO A 189 -17.22 -3.09 9.66
CA PRO A 189 -18.44 -2.28 9.57
C PRO A 189 -18.21 -0.79 9.83
N HIS A 190 -17.01 -0.40 10.28
CA HIS A 190 -16.60 0.99 10.54
C HIS A 190 -16.02 1.71 9.31
N VAL A 191 -15.68 0.96 8.24
CA VAL A 191 -15.08 1.53 7.03
C VAL A 191 -16.01 2.57 6.40
N LYS A 192 -15.47 3.75 6.05
CA LYS A 192 -16.25 4.85 5.46
C LYS A 192 -16.36 4.79 3.94
N ALA A 193 -15.36 4.24 3.28
CA ALA A 193 -15.32 4.10 1.84
C ALA A 193 -14.44 2.93 1.40
N VAL A 194 -14.73 2.46 0.19
CA VAL A 194 -13.84 1.57 -0.56
C VAL A 194 -13.01 2.44 -1.49
N THR A 195 -11.69 2.29 -1.44
CA THR A 195 -10.74 3.16 -2.15
C THR A 195 -9.80 2.36 -3.05
N GLY A 196 -9.10 3.05 -3.93
CA GLY A 196 -7.95 2.51 -4.64
C GLY A 196 -7.17 3.62 -5.32
N PHE A 197 -5.86 3.43 -5.44
CA PHE A 197 -4.98 4.37 -6.16
C PHE A 197 -4.27 3.65 -7.29
N SER A 198 -4.66 3.95 -8.53
CA SER A 198 -4.21 3.21 -9.71
C SER A 198 -4.44 3.99 -10.99
N TRP A 199 -3.63 3.70 -12.02
CA TRP A 199 -3.87 4.15 -13.40
C TRP A 199 -5.23 3.68 -13.94
N PHE A 200 -5.75 2.57 -13.41
CA PHE A 200 -7.05 2.05 -13.81
C PHE A 200 -8.17 3.07 -13.57
N PHE A 201 -8.06 3.91 -12.54
CA PHE A 201 -9.11 4.89 -12.22
C PHE A 201 -9.25 6.02 -13.26
N ASP A 202 -8.29 6.16 -14.18
CA ASP A 202 -8.41 7.05 -15.34
C ASP A 202 -9.12 6.38 -16.53
N HIS A 203 -9.38 5.08 -16.46
CA HIS A 203 -10.10 4.33 -17.48
C HIS A 203 -11.63 4.54 -17.39
N PRO A 204 -12.36 4.61 -18.52
CA PRO A 204 -13.82 4.81 -18.53
C PRO A 204 -14.63 3.78 -17.73
N LEU A 205 -14.17 2.52 -17.68
CA LEU A 205 -14.79 1.44 -16.91
C LEU A 205 -14.93 1.75 -15.42
N THR A 206 -14.12 2.66 -14.89
CA THR A 206 -14.15 3.03 -13.48
C THR A 206 -15.49 3.63 -13.06
N LYS A 207 -16.07 4.48 -13.91
CA LYS A 207 -17.41 5.05 -13.69
C LYS A 207 -18.49 3.97 -13.76
N GLU A 208 -18.32 2.97 -14.64
CA GLU A 208 -19.22 1.81 -14.70
C GLU A 208 -19.16 0.94 -13.44
N LEU A 209 -18.03 0.93 -12.74
CA LEU A 209 -17.86 0.31 -11.43
C LEU A 209 -18.29 1.21 -10.26
N GLY A 210 -18.78 2.42 -10.54
CA GLY A 210 -19.34 3.31 -9.52
C GLY A 210 -18.32 4.09 -8.69
N PHE A 211 -17.04 4.00 -9.02
CA PHE A 211 -16.03 4.80 -8.34
C PHE A 211 -16.14 6.26 -8.79
N GLN A 212 -16.12 7.15 -7.82
CA GLN A 212 -15.87 8.57 -7.98
C GLN A 212 -14.36 8.80 -8.07
N ILE A 213 -13.97 9.74 -8.92
CA ILE A 213 -12.56 10.04 -9.20
C ILE A 213 -12.18 11.32 -8.49
N VAL A 214 -11.06 11.28 -7.79
CA VAL A 214 -10.46 12.43 -7.12
C VAL A 214 -9.06 12.62 -7.66
N ASP A 215 -8.80 13.82 -8.17
CA ASP A 215 -7.45 14.24 -8.51
C ASP A 215 -6.66 14.46 -7.22
N VAL A 216 -5.46 13.91 -7.18
CA VAL A 216 -4.52 14.02 -6.05
C VAL A 216 -3.56 15.17 -6.39
N GLU A 217 -3.45 16.16 -5.51
CA GLU A 217 -2.71 17.41 -5.79
C GLU A 217 -1.21 17.17 -6.03
N ASP A 218 -0.63 16.11 -5.46
CA ASP A 218 0.78 15.77 -5.65
C ASP A 218 1.01 14.81 -6.84
N ASP A 219 0.77 15.34 -8.04
CA ASP A 219 1.00 14.67 -9.34
C ASP A 219 2.51 14.45 -9.62
N SER A 220 3.42 14.90 -8.73
CA SER A 220 4.86 14.68 -8.88
C SER A 220 5.28 13.23 -8.65
N THR A 221 4.39 12.40 -8.10
CA THR A 221 4.65 11.00 -7.73
C THR A 221 3.64 10.01 -8.32
N GLY A 222 2.85 10.41 -9.33
CA GLY A 222 1.71 9.63 -9.86
C GLY A 222 2.04 8.26 -10.48
N TYR A 223 3.31 7.86 -10.60
CA TYR A 223 3.68 6.59 -11.22
C TYR A 223 4.16 5.56 -10.19
N GLY A 224 3.20 4.93 -9.49
CA GLY A 224 3.47 3.73 -8.68
C GLY A 224 3.97 2.56 -9.55
N GLY A 225 4.57 1.54 -8.94
CA GLY A 225 5.13 0.38 -9.67
C GLY A 225 4.13 -0.36 -10.57
N SER A 226 2.83 -0.23 -10.31
CA SER A 226 1.73 -0.80 -11.11
C SER A 226 1.38 -0.01 -12.37
N THR A 227 1.84 1.25 -12.49
CA THR A 227 1.58 2.13 -13.64
C THR A 227 1.93 1.48 -14.96
N TRP A 228 3.04 0.75 -14.97
CA TRP A 228 3.54 0.07 -16.16
C TRP A 228 2.57 -0.97 -16.69
N MET A 229 1.75 -1.57 -15.83
CA MET A 229 0.79 -2.61 -16.22
C MET A 229 -0.29 -2.10 -17.20
N GLN A 230 -0.43 -0.77 -17.37
CA GLN A 230 -1.28 -0.19 -18.41
C GLN A 230 -0.83 -0.52 -19.85
N PHE A 231 0.43 -0.93 -20.03
CA PHE A 231 0.97 -1.36 -21.32
C PHE A 231 0.70 -2.83 -21.62
N ILE A 232 -0.04 -3.55 -20.76
CA ILE A 232 -0.40 -4.95 -20.96
C ILE A 232 -1.84 -5.02 -21.50
N ASP A 233 -2.06 -5.89 -22.48
CA ASP A 233 -3.38 -6.18 -23.02
C ASP A 233 -4.10 -7.31 -22.24
N ARG A 234 -5.32 -7.64 -22.66
CA ARG A 234 -6.14 -8.68 -22.03
C ARG A 234 -5.54 -10.09 -22.11
N HIS A 235 -4.55 -10.32 -22.98
CA HIS A 235 -3.87 -11.60 -23.18
C HIS A 235 -2.51 -11.64 -22.46
N GLY A 236 -2.21 -10.64 -21.64
CA GLY A 236 -0.92 -10.54 -20.95
C GLY A 236 0.22 -10.11 -21.87
N GLN A 237 -0.07 -9.57 -23.07
CA GLN A 237 0.94 -9.15 -24.04
C GLN A 237 1.14 -7.64 -24.03
N ILE A 238 2.27 -7.17 -24.55
CA ILE A 238 2.54 -5.73 -24.62
C ILE A 238 1.65 -5.09 -25.69
N ASN A 239 0.90 -4.06 -25.27
CA ASN A 239 0.07 -3.25 -26.15
C ASN A 239 0.93 -2.24 -26.93
N GLN A 240 1.32 -2.62 -28.15
CA GLN A 240 2.19 -1.81 -29.01
C GLN A 240 1.68 -0.38 -29.23
N LYS A 241 0.37 -0.19 -29.41
CA LYS A 241 -0.21 1.14 -29.65
C LYS A 241 0.04 2.09 -28.48
N ARG A 242 -0.21 1.61 -27.25
CA ARG A 242 0.02 2.40 -26.03
C ARG A 242 1.50 2.70 -25.82
N VAL A 243 2.38 1.74 -26.09
CA VAL A 243 3.82 1.94 -25.98
C VAL A 243 4.30 2.98 -27.00
N ASN A 244 3.91 2.87 -28.26
CA ASN A 244 4.32 3.82 -29.29
C ASN A 244 3.87 5.25 -28.95
N GLN A 245 2.65 5.41 -28.43
CA GLN A 245 2.16 6.69 -27.95
C GLN A 245 3.02 7.25 -26.81
N PHE A 246 3.34 6.43 -25.81
CA PHE A 246 4.18 6.83 -24.68
C PHE A 246 5.59 7.23 -25.14
N LEU A 247 6.24 6.41 -25.96
CA LEU A 247 7.59 6.69 -26.45
C LEU A 247 7.66 7.93 -27.35
N ALA A 248 6.58 8.24 -28.08
CA ALA A 248 6.53 9.43 -28.93
C ALA A 248 6.26 10.73 -28.14
N THR A 249 5.52 10.65 -27.04
CA THR A 249 5.03 11.84 -26.30
C THR A 249 5.73 12.08 -24.97
N GLY A 250 6.37 11.06 -24.41
CA GLY A 250 6.85 11.01 -23.04
C GLY A 250 5.72 11.02 -22.00
N GLU A 251 4.46 10.76 -22.39
CA GLU A 251 3.28 10.83 -21.53
C GLU A 251 2.57 9.49 -21.45
N PHE A 252 2.24 9.05 -20.23
CA PHE A 252 1.51 7.81 -20.04
C PHE A 252 0.08 7.91 -20.61
N PRO A 253 -0.43 6.84 -21.25
CA PRO A 253 -1.81 6.80 -21.73
C PRO A 253 -2.87 7.05 -20.65
N MET A 254 -2.59 6.64 -19.41
CA MET A 254 -3.45 6.81 -18.25
C MET A 254 -2.62 7.27 -17.05
N LYS A 255 -3.19 8.20 -16.28
CA LYS A 255 -2.60 8.69 -15.03
C LYS A 255 -3.13 7.91 -13.83
N ALA A 256 -2.33 7.74 -12.79
CA ALA A 256 -2.87 7.22 -11.54
C ALA A 256 -3.83 8.23 -10.93
N LYS A 257 -5.00 7.76 -10.53
CA LYS A 257 -6.02 8.57 -9.84
C LYS A 257 -6.49 7.84 -8.60
N LEU A 258 -7.01 8.62 -7.65
CA LEU A 258 -7.73 8.07 -6.51
C LEU A 258 -9.17 7.79 -6.95
N GLY A 259 -9.55 6.53 -6.91
CA GLY A 259 -10.95 6.13 -6.96
C GLY A 259 -11.47 5.89 -5.56
N PHE A 260 -12.70 6.34 -5.29
CA PHE A 260 -13.40 5.95 -4.07
C PHE A 260 -14.89 5.75 -4.31
N ILE A 261 -15.53 5.02 -3.41
CA ILE A 261 -16.99 4.89 -3.34
C ILE A 261 -17.38 4.84 -1.86
N PRO A 262 -18.29 5.73 -1.39
CA PRO A 262 -18.77 5.68 -0.02
C PRO A 262 -19.31 4.29 0.32
N VAL A 263 -19.07 3.82 1.55
CA VAL A 263 -19.38 2.43 1.93
C VAL A 263 -20.83 2.08 1.70
N VAL A 264 -21.76 3.01 1.98
CA VAL A 264 -23.21 2.80 1.80
C VAL A 264 -23.53 2.59 0.31
N ASP A 265 -22.95 3.40 -0.57
CA ASP A 265 -23.16 3.29 -2.02
C ASP A 265 -22.53 2.00 -2.58
N PHE A 266 -21.38 1.61 -2.02
CA PHE A 266 -20.73 0.34 -2.36
C PHE A 266 -21.62 -0.86 -1.99
N LEU A 267 -22.15 -0.88 -0.77
CA LEU A 267 -23.03 -1.94 -0.29
C LEU A 267 -24.32 -2.00 -1.13
N LYS A 268 -24.98 -0.88 -1.41
CA LYS A 268 -26.18 -0.83 -2.27
C LYS A 268 -25.94 -1.44 -3.65
N ARG A 269 -24.74 -1.23 -4.18
CA ARG A 269 -24.36 -1.69 -5.52
C ARG A 269 -23.96 -3.16 -5.55
N TYR A 270 -23.18 -3.61 -4.58
CA TYR A 270 -22.45 -4.88 -4.65
C TYR A 270 -22.89 -5.93 -3.62
N LEU A 271 -23.57 -5.54 -2.55
CA LEU A 271 -24.01 -6.51 -1.54
C LEU A 271 -25.00 -7.51 -2.18
N PRO A 272 -24.76 -8.83 -2.03
CA PRO A 272 -25.65 -9.87 -2.55
C PRO A 272 -27.07 -9.69 -2.03
N ALA A 273 -28.07 -9.98 -2.87
CA ALA A 273 -29.48 -9.69 -2.59
C ALA A 273 -29.98 -10.33 -1.28
N GLU A 274 -29.47 -11.52 -0.96
CA GLU A 274 -29.75 -12.29 0.25
C GLU A 274 -29.19 -11.68 1.54
N ARG A 275 -28.25 -10.74 1.44
CA ARG A 275 -27.65 -10.00 2.56
C ARG A 275 -28.16 -8.56 2.68
N ARG A 276 -29.04 -8.10 1.77
CA ARG A 276 -29.59 -6.75 1.76
C ARG A 276 -30.65 -6.52 2.83
N GLY A 277 -31.01 -5.25 3.04
CA GLY A 277 -31.91 -4.79 4.08
C GLY A 277 -31.20 -3.89 5.09
N SER A 278 -31.60 -3.99 6.37
CA SER A 278 -31.06 -3.14 7.43
C SER A 278 -29.66 -3.61 7.86
N VAL A 279 -28.65 -2.78 7.60
CA VAL A 279 -27.25 -3.05 7.93
C VAL A 279 -26.79 -2.06 9.00
N THR A 280 -26.18 -2.58 10.07
CA THR A 280 -25.56 -1.74 11.11
C THR A 280 -24.11 -1.47 10.77
N LEU A 281 -23.80 -0.20 10.51
CA LEU A 281 -22.43 0.29 10.35
C LEU A 281 -21.94 0.94 11.64
N GLN A 282 -20.65 0.83 11.91
CA GLN A 282 -20.00 1.41 13.07
C GLN A 282 -19.35 2.75 12.70
N GLU A 283 -19.15 3.61 13.69
CA GLU A 283 -18.44 4.86 13.51
C GLU A 283 -17.00 4.75 14.02
N THR A 284 -16.06 5.35 13.29
CA THR A 284 -14.70 5.56 13.78
C THR A 284 -14.72 6.48 14.99
N ARG A 285 -13.85 6.23 15.97
CA ARG A 285 -13.72 7.10 17.13
C ARG A 285 -12.98 8.39 16.77
N HIS A 286 -13.59 9.55 17.03
CA HIS A 286 -12.90 10.84 16.94
C HIS A 286 -11.81 10.98 18.00
N GLY A 287 -10.68 11.61 17.63
CA GLY A 287 -9.55 11.81 18.54
C GLY A 287 -8.73 10.54 18.76
N ARG A 288 -8.89 9.55 17.87
CA ARG A 288 -8.14 8.29 17.88
C ARG A 288 -6.64 8.55 17.89
N GLN A 289 -6.15 9.51 17.10
CA GLN A 289 -4.72 9.80 17.01
C GLN A 289 -4.14 10.25 18.35
N GLU A 290 -4.88 11.08 19.10
CA GLU A 290 -4.46 11.53 20.42
C GLU A 290 -4.46 10.36 21.42
N ILE A 291 -5.46 9.49 21.37
CA ILE A 291 -5.51 8.25 22.18
C ILE A 291 -4.31 7.33 21.85
N GLU A 292 -4.05 7.09 20.56
CA GLU A 292 -2.92 6.26 20.12
C GLU A 292 -1.58 6.86 20.54
N LYS A 293 -1.43 8.19 20.45
CA LYS A 293 -0.24 8.91 20.90
C LYS A 293 -0.04 8.75 22.39
N GLN A 294 -1.06 8.99 23.21
CA GLN A 294 -0.97 8.83 24.66
C GLN A 294 -0.64 7.40 25.08
N PHE A 295 -1.22 6.39 24.41
CA PHE A 295 -0.89 4.99 24.68
C PHE A 295 0.54 4.63 24.26
N ARG A 296 1.03 5.22 23.16
CA ARG A 296 2.42 5.09 22.71
C ARG A 296 3.39 5.70 23.72
N ASP A 297 3.11 6.90 24.20
CA ASP A 297 3.92 7.61 25.19
C ASP A 297 3.97 6.83 26.51
N PHE A 298 2.83 6.29 26.95
CA PHE A 298 2.77 5.38 28.10
C PHE A 298 3.60 4.10 27.89
N SER A 299 3.48 3.49 26.71
CA SER A 299 4.24 2.28 26.37
C SER A 299 5.74 2.53 26.33
N LEU A 300 6.16 3.73 25.93
CA LEU A 300 7.56 4.16 25.94
C LEU A 300 8.07 4.35 27.36
N ASP A 301 7.30 5.00 28.24
CA ASP A 301 7.68 5.16 29.67
C ASP A 301 7.90 3.80 30.36
N ILE A 302 6.96 2.85 30.16
CA ILE A 302 7.11 1.48 30.68
C ILE A 302 8.37 0.82 30.10
N LYS A 303 8.64 0.97 28.79
CA LYS A 303 9.80 0.39 28.14
C LYS A 303 11.11 0.94 28.71
N GLU A 304 11.20 2.24 28.95
CA GLU A 304 12.40 2.91 29.47
C GLU A 304 12.67 2.55 30.93
N ARG A 305 11.62 2.33 31.71
CA ARG A 305 11.71 2.00 33.14
C ARG A 305 11.69 0.49 33.41
N TRP A 306 11.49 -0.35 32.39
CA TRP A 306 11.19 -1.78 32.58
C TRP A 306 12.22 -2.49 33.46
N ASP A 307 13.51 -2.29 33.21
CA ASP A 307 14.57 -3.01 33.92
C ASP A 307 14.74 -2.53 35.36
N SER A 308 14.47 -1.25 35.64
CA SER A 308 14.61 -0.65 36.98
C SER A 308 13.35 -0.73 37.84
N LEU A 309 12.18 -0.99 37.24
CA LEU A 309 10.94 -1.16 37.98
C LEU A 309 10.97 -2.42 38.83
N PHE A 310 10.41 -2.37 40.04
CA PHE A 310 10.02 -3.57 40.77
C PHE A 310 8.56 -3.94 40.45
N ALA A 311 8.16 -5.18 40.72
CA ALA A 311 6.81 -5.65 40.41
C ALA A 311 5.74 -4.87 41.21
N GLU A 312 6.11 -4.44 42.41
CA GLU A 312 5.28 -3.68 43.35
C GLU A 312 5.03 -2.25 42.85
N ASP A 313 5.95 -1.69 42.06
CA ASP A 313 5.88 -0.31 41.56
C ASP A 313 4.98 -0.17 40.32
N LEU A 314 4.65 -1.27 39.65
CA LEU A 314 3.84 -1.25 38.43
C LEU A 314 2.47 -0.59 38.65
N SER A 315 1.87 -0.75 39.84
CA SER A 315 0.59 -0.12 40.18
C SER A 315 0.70 1.41 40.16
N ALA A 316 1.80 1.95 40.69
CA ALA A 316 2.04 3.39 40.73
C ALA A 316 2.27 3.95 39.33
N VAL A 317 3.10 3.29 38.51
CA VAL A 317 3.36 3.68 37.11
C VAL A 317 2.08 3.71 36.29
N PHE A 318 1.21 2.72 36.47
CA PHE A 318 -0.12 2.74 35.86
C PHE A 318 -0.92 3.94 36.36
N GLY A 319 -1.00 4.13 37.68
CA GLY A 319 -1.72 5.24 38.31
C GLY A 319 -1.31 6.63 37.82
N GLU A 320 -0.02 6.82 37.49
CA GLU A 320 0.53 8.08 36.96
C GLU A 320 -0.05 8.43 35.58
N ASN A 321 -0.35 7.44 34.73
CA ASN A 321 -0.93 7.69 33.41
C ASN A 321 -2.47 7.56 33.44
N LYS A 322 -3.10 8.60 34.00
CA LYS A 322 -4.56 8.66 34.17
C LYS A 322 -5.34 8.38 32.88
N ILE A 323 -4.89 8.89 31.73
CA ILE A 323 -5.64 8.73 30.48
C ILE A 323 -5.55 7.30 29.94
N ALA A 324 -4.35 6.70 29.95
CA ALA A 324 -4.20 5.29 29.57
C ALA A 324 -5.01 4.38 30.50
N ASN A 325 -5.02 4.66 31.81
CA ASN A 325 -5.86 3.94 32.76
C ASN A 325 -7.35 4.09 32.47
N ASP A 326 -7.85 5.32 32.31
CA ASP A 326 -9.27 5.60 32.04
C ASP A 326 -9.72 4.90 30.75
N LEU A 327 -8.86 4.84 29.73
CA LEU A 327 -9.10 4.09 28.49
C LEU A 327 -9.17 2.59 28.75
N LEU A 328 -8.15 2.02 29.40
CA LEU A 328 -8.13 0.58 29.70
C LEU A 328 -9.31 0.18 30.59
N GLU A 329 -9.72 1.04 31.51
CA GLU A 329 -10.88 0.86 32.38
C GLU A 329 -12.19 0.92 31.60
N LYS A 330 -12.36 1.94 30.74
CA LYS A 330 -13.52 2.07 29.84
C LYS A 330 -13.75 0.83 28.98
N PHE A 331 -12.68 0.14 28.58
CA PHE A 331 -12.78 -1.07 27.76
C PHE A 331 -12.72 -2.38 28.55
N GLY A 332 -12.66 -2.33 29.88
CA GLY A 332 -12.53 -3.52 30.73
C GLY A 332 -11.24 -4.31 30.49
N LEU A 333 -10.18 -3.65 30.02
CA LEU A 333 -8.88 -4.25 29.72
C LEU A 333 -7.79 -3.94 30.76
N LYS A 334 -8.07 -3.05 31.73
CA LYS A 334 -7.11 -2.58 32.74
C LYS A 334 -6.49 -3.73 33.53
N GLU A 335 -7.33 -4.56 34.15
CA GLU A 335 -6.85 -5.70 34.96
C GLU A 335 -6.08 -6.71 34.11
N GLN A 336 -6.57 -7.01 32.90
CA GLN A 336 -5.90 -7.93 31.98
C GLN A 336 -4.49 -7.41 31.63
N PHE A 337 -4.36 -6.14 31.27
CA PHE A 337 -3.07 -5.54 30.91
C PHE A 337 -2.10 -5.54 32.09
N PHE A 338 -2.59 -5.09 33.25
CA PHE A 338 -1.81 -5.04 34.48
C PHE A 338 -1.29 -6.42 34.88
N ASN A 339 -2.16 -7.44 34.87
CA ASN A 339 -1.79 -8.81 35.21
C ASN A 339 -0.74 -9.39 34.26
N ILE A 340 -0.84 -9.13 32.96
CA ILE A 340 0.17 -9.56 31.97
C ILE A 340 1.55 -8.98 32.30
N LEU A 341 1.62 -7.67 32.59
CA LEU A 341 2.89 -7.02 32.92
C LEU A 341 3.43 -7.47 34.28
N LEU A 342 2.56 -7.61 35.29
CA LEU A 342 2.94 -8.06 36.62
C LEU A 342 3.50 -9.49 36.61
N GLU A 343 2.82 -10.41 35.93
CA GLU A 343 3.27 -11.80 35.79
C GLU A 343 4.62 -11.86 35.04
N ALA A 344 4.74 -11.11 33.95
CA ALA A 344 5.98 -11.04 33.20
C ALA A 344 7.14 -10.51 34.04
N LYS A 345 6.90 -9.45 34.81
CA LYS A 345 7.91 -8.83 35.64
C LYS A 345 8.35 -9.74 36.79
N ARG A 346 7.40 -10.39 37.47
CA ARG A 346 7.69 -11.41 38.52
C ARG A 346 8.46 -12.61 37.98
N SER A 347 8.24 -12.95 36.71
CA SER A 347 8.93 -14.06 36.03
C SER A 347 10.29 -13.66 35.45
N GLY A 348 10.76 -12.43 35.67
CA GLY A 348 12.03 -11.94 35.12
C GLY A 348 12.05 -11.85 33.58
N LYS A 349 10.87 -11.77 32.93
CA LYS A 349 10.78 -11.65 31.46
C LYS A 349 11.19 -10.24 31.01
N THR A 350 11.82 -10.16 29.85
CA THR A 350 12.07 -8.87 29.18
C THR A 350 10.78 -8.37 28.52
N LEU A 351 10.71 -7.07 28.20
CA LEU A 351 9.57 -6.51 27.46
C LEU A 351 9.41 -7.16 26.07
N GLU A 352 10.50 -7.61 25.44
CA GLU A 352 10.43 -8.34 24.16
C GLU A 352 9.83 -9.74 24.32
N ASP A 353 10.02 -10.39 25.47
CA ASP A 353 9.33 -11.64 25.79
C ASP A 353 7.84 -11.43 26.01
N VAL A 354 7.46 -10.29 26.62
CA VAL A 354 6.05 -9.91 26.83
C VAL A 354 5.29 -9.82 25.51
N LYS A 355 5.88 -9.19 24.49
CA LYS A 355 5.26 -9.05 23.15
C LYS A 355 4.95 -10.39 22.48
N LYS A 356 5.64 -11.45 22.88
CA LYS A 356 5.46 -12.82 22.36
C LYS A 356 4.44 -13.62 23.16
N LEU A 357 3.98 -13.13 24.30
CA LEU A 357 2.95 -13.81 25.09
C LEU A 357 1.61 -13.76 24.36
N LYS A 358 0.94 -14.91 24.24
CA LYS A 358 -0.39 -15.02 23.64
C LYS A 358 -1.39 -14.02 24.26
N GLY A 359 -1.39 -13.90 25.59
CA GLY A 359 -2.24 -12.95 26.31
C GLY A 359 -1.96 -11.48 25.94
N ALA A 360 -0.70 -11.11 25.70
CA ALA A 360 -0.34 -9.77 25.27
C ALA A 360 -0.78 -9.49 23.81
N GLN A 361 -0.68 -10.48 22.93
CA GLN A 361 -1.16 -10.37 21.55
C GLN A 361 -2.69 -10.21 21.49
N GLU A 362 -3.43 -11.02 22.25
CA GLU A 362 -4.88 -10.92 22.39
C GLU A 362 -5.31 -9.57 22.98
N PHE A 363 -4.64 -9.13 24.05
CA PHE A 363 -4.86 -7.82 24.64
C PHE A 363 -4.64 -6.70 23.61
N ASN A 364 -3.50 -6.72 22.90
CA ASN A 364 -3.20 -5.70 21.91
C ASN A 364 -4.26 -5.66 20.80
N SER A 365 -4.73 -6.83 20.33
CA SER A 365 -5.84 -6.90 19.36
C SER A 365 -7.12 -6.25 19.89
N LYS A 366 -7.53 -6.55 21.13
CA LYS A 366 -8.71 -5.94 21.77
C LYS A 366 -8.56 -4.44 21.94
N LEU A 367 -7.39 -3.99 22.42
CA LEU A 367 -7.10 -2.57 22.61
C LEU A 367 -7.14 -1.80 21.29
N GLN A 368 -6.53 -2.34 20.23
CA GLN A 368 -6.58 -1.72 18.91
C GLN A 368 -8.02 -1.60 18.41
N LYS A 369 -8.84 -2.63 18.57
CA LYS A 369 -10.28 -2.58 18.21
C LYS A 369 -11.03 -1.50 19.01
N ALA A 370 -10.77 -1.43 20.31
CA ALA A 370 -11.39 -0.48 21.22
C ALA A 370 -11.02 0.99 20.94
N ILE A 371 -9.75 1.25 20.63
CA ILE A 371 -9.25 2.58 20.25
C ILE A 371 -9.84 3.02 18.91
N LYS A 372 -9.99 2.10 17.96
CA LYS A 372 -10.46 2.38 16.60
C LYS A 372 -11.96 2.65 16.51
N ILE A 373 -12.76 1.82 17.17
CA ILE A 373 -14.20 1.78 16.98
C ILE A 373 -14.89 2.46 18.17
N ASP A 374 -15.91 3.27 17.88
CA ASP A 374 -16.81 3.74 18.92
C ASP A 374 -17.96 2.74 19.11
N PRO A 375 -17.95 1.91 20.17
CA PRO A 375 -18.97 0.88 20.36
C PRO A 375 -20.36 1.46 20.60
N ASP A 376 -20.43 2.73 21.04
CA ASP A 376 -21.67 3.42 21.37
C ASP A 376 -22.25 4.19 20.17
N ARG A 377 -21.48 4.30 19.08
CA ARG A 377 -21.91 5.00 17.86
C ARG A 377 -21.97 4.03 16.70
N SER A 378 -23.18 3.58 16.43
CA SER A 378 -23.54 2.86 15.22
C SER A 378 -24.68 3.56 14.50
N ARG A 379 -24.77 3.35 13.20
CA ARG A 379 -25.88 3.81 12.37
C ARG A 379 -26.46 2.64 11.62
N VAL A 380 -27.78 2.57 11.59
CA VAL A 380 -28.53 1.61 10.78
C VAL A 380 -28.79 2.25 9.42
N VAL A 381 -28.46 1.53 8.35
CA VAL A 381 -28.68 1.97 6.97
C VAL A 381 -29.45 0.91 6.20
N GLU A 382 -30.42 1.36 5.38
CA GLU A 382 -31.13 0.49 4.44
C GLU A 382 -30.35 0.38 3.13
N ILE A 383 -30.03 -0.85 2.74
CA ILE A 383 -29.20 -1.20 1.58
C ILE A 383 -30.02 -1.87 0.47
#